data_AF-A0A8T7EUC6-F1
#
_entry.id   AF-A0A8T7EUC6-F1
#
_cell.length_a   1.000
_cell.length_b   1.000
_cell.length_c   1.000
_cell.angle_alpha   90.00
_cell.angle_beta   90.00
_cell.angle_gamma   90.00
#
_symmetry.space_group_name_H-M   'P 1'
#
loop_
_entity.id
_entity.type
_entity.pdbx_description
1 polymer ?
#
loop_
_entity_poly.entity_id
_entity_poly.type
_entity_poly.pdbx_seq_one_letter_code
_entity_poly.pdbx_strand_id
1 'polypeptide(L)'
;MTGTYRKGWAAGGVISTAPGMQMFIEALFTGALFDDPATLDAMLESVPASGAPLLNYGIGVGEIALGLWGHGGHTLGFTSDAAYIPASGISVVTWANAANSLDALGTGYIVQALEKAGLIAR
;
A
#
# COMPACT_ATOMS: atom_id res chain seq x y z
N MET A 1 -27.95 18.01 -15.81
CA MET A 1 -26.65 17.70 -15.15
C MET A 1 -26.72 16.25 -14.68
N THR A 2 -26.18 15.30 -15.44
CA THR A 2 -26.05 13.90 -15.03
C THR A 2 -24.78 13.34 -15.66
N GLY A 3 -23.63 13.72 -15.10
CA GLY A 3 -22.36 13.07 -15.39
C GLY A 3 -22.14 11.99 -14.35
N THR A 4 -22.29 10.72 -14.73
CA THR A 4 -21.83 9.58 -13.94
C THR A 4 -20.34 9.75 -13.63
N TYR A 5 -20.03 10.22 -12.42
CA TYR A 5 -18.68 10.41 -11.89
C TYR A 5 -18.04 9.04 -11.62
N ARG A 6 -17.65 8.31 -12.68
CA ARG A 6 -16.79 7.13 -12.53
C ARG A 6 -15.34 7.60 -12.45
N LYS A 7 -14.94 8.18 -11.31
CA LYS A 7 -13.53 8.52 -11.02
C LYS A 7 -12.74 7.23 -10.78
N GLY A 8 -11.50 7.18 -11.25
CA GLY A 8 -10.55 6.09 -10.98
C GLY A 8 -10.60 4.90 -11.93
N TRP A 9 -11.78 4.30 -12.18
CA TRP A 9 -11.88 3.02 -12.93
C TRP A 9 -10.84 2.00 -12.42
N ALA A 10 -10.03 1.39 -13.30
CA ALA A 10 -8.98 0.46 -12.88
C ALA A 10 -7.89 1.10 -12.00
N ALA A 11 -7.69 2.41 -12.07
CA ALA A 11 -6.66 3.11 -11.29
C ALA A 11 -7.08 3.43 -9.84
N GLY A 12 -8.36 3.29 -9.48
CA GLY A 12 -8.81 3.68 -8.13
C GLY A 12 -10.31 3.55 -7.85
N GLY A 13 -11.04 2.77 -8.65
CA GLY A 13 -12.47 2.50 -8.47
C GLY A 13 -12.77 1.23 -7.67
N VAL A 14 -11.75 0.56 -7.14
CA VAL A 14 -11.89 -0.64 -6.30
C VAL A 14 -12.52 -0.26 -4.97
N ILE A 15 -13.44 -1.09 -4.48
CA ILE A 15 -14.07 -0.99 -3.15
C ILE A 15 -13.70 -2.26 -2.38
N SER A 16 -13.35 -2.12 -1.10
CA SER A 16 -12.95 -3.25 -0.25
C SER A 16 -13.41 -3.07 1.21
N THR A 17 -13.05 -4.03 2.08
CA THR A 17 -13.09 -3.93 3.55
C THR A 17 -11.65 -4.05 4.10
N ALA A 18 -11.40 -3.60 5.34
CA ALA A 18 -10.03 -3.60 5.88
C ALA A 18 -9.47 -5.04 5.95
N PRO A 19 -10.25 -6.05 6.40
CA PRO A 19 -9.80 -7.45 6.31
C PRO A 19 -9.60 -7.94 4.87
N GLY A 20 -10.44 -7.50 3.92
CA GLY A 20 -10.30 -7.87 2.51
C GLY A 20 -9.03 -7.30 1.87
N MET A 21 -8.71 -6.04 2.17
CA MET A 21 -7.47 -5.41 1.70
C MET A 21 -6.24 -6.02 2.37
N GLN A 22 -6.33 -6.37 3.65
CA GLN A 22 -5.26 -7.06 4.36
C GLN A 22 -4.94 -8.41 3.70
N MET A 23 -5.97 -9.22 3.46
CA MET A 23 -5.83 -10.51 2.77
C MET A 23 -5.18 -10.35 1.38
N PHE A 24 -5.58 -9.34 0.62
CA PHE A 24 -4.98 -9.05 -0.68
C PHE A 24 -3.50 -8.70 -0.59
N ILE A 25 -3.12 -7.80 0.31
CA ILE A 25 -1.74 -7.34 0.48
C ILE A 25 -0.84 -8.48 0.98
N GLU A 26 -1.30 -9.27 1.96
CA GLU A 26 -0.58 -10.46 2.42
C GLU A 26 -0.40 -11.46 1.28
N ALA A 27 -1.46 -11.80 0.53
CA ALA A 27 -1.38 -12.75 -0.57
C ALA A 27 -0.46 -12.26 -1.70
N LEU A 28 -0.48 -10.96 -2.01
CA LEU A 28 0.36 -10.35 -3.04
C LEU A 28 1.85 -10.50 -2.69
N PHE A 29 2.26 -10.01 -1.52
CA PHE A 29 3.68 -9.97 -1.15
C PHE A 29 4.23 -11.31 -0.64
N THR A 30 3.37 -12.29 -0.39
CA THR A 30 3.80 -13.69 -0.19
C THR A 30 3.88 -14.47 -1.51
N GLY A 31 3.52 -13.84 -2.65
CA GLY A 31 3.56 -14.46 -3.97
C GLY A 31 2.39 -15.42 -4.25
N ALA A 32 1.42 -15.54 -3.34
CA ALA A 32 0.30 -16.47 -3.46
C ALA A 32 -0.66 -16.16 -4.63
N LEU A 33 -0.55 -14.98 -5.24
CA LEU A 33 -1.35 -14.55 -6.39
C LEU A 33 -0.72 -14.91 -7.75
N PHE A 34 0.51 -15.43 -7.76
CA PHE A 34 1.26 -15.68 -8.99
C PHE A 34 1.63 -17.16 -9.13
N ASP A 35 1.45 -17.70 -10.34
CA ASP A 35 1.91 -19.06 -10.67
C ASP A 35 3.44 -19.13 -10.80
N ASP A 36 4.07 -18.05 -11.28
CA ASP A 36 5.52 -17.91 -11.39
C ASP A 36 6.04 -16.92 -10.33
N PRO A 37 6.89 -17.36 -9.38
CA PRO A 37 7.51 -16.49 -8.37
C PRO A 37 8.25 -15.29 -8.96
N ALA A 38 8.82 -15.40 -10.16
CA ALA A 38 9.52 -14.30 -10.83
C ALA A 38 8.59 -13.12 -11.16
N THR A 39 7.27 -13.32 -11.16
CA THR A 39 6.28 -12.25 -11.37
C THR A 39 6.30 -11.23 -10.23
N LEU A 40 6.43 -11.69 -8.98
CA LEU A 40 6.54 -10.78 -7.84
C LEU A 40 7.88 -10.04 -7.87
N ASP A 41 8.96 -10.72 -8.23
CA ASP A 41 10.28 -10.08 -8.38
C ASP A 41 10.24 -8.98 -9.44
N ALA A 42 9.63 -9.23 -10.59
CA ALA A 42 9.43 -8.22 -11.63
C ALA A 42 8.54 -7.05 -11.19
N MET A 43 7.54 -7.31 -10.34
CA MET A 43 6.67 -6.27 -9.78
C MET A 43 7.40 -5.37 -8.79
N LEU A 44 8.39 -5.91 -8.06
CA LEU A 44 9.23 -5.21 -7.08
C LEU A 44 10.48 -4.57 -7.70
N GLU A 45 10.89 -4.98 -8.89
CA GLU A 45 11.91 -4.28 -9.67
C GLU A 45 11.45 -2.83 -9.90
N SER A 46 12.19 -1.89 -9.32
CA SER A 46 11.70 -0.54 -9.11
C SER A 46 12.72 0.52 -9.50
N VAL A 47 12.21 1.72 -9.74
CA VAL A 47 12.99 2.92 -10.01
C VAL A 47 12.79 3.94 -8.89
N PRO A 48 13.74 4.87 -8.68
CA PRO A 48 13.56 5.95 -7.72
C PRO A 48 12.26 6.71 -7.98
N ALA A 49 11.43 6.87 -6.95
CA ALA A 49 10.19 7.62 -7.07
C ALA A 49 10.50 9.12 -7.14
N SER A 50 9.77 9.85 -8.00
CA SER A 50 10.00 11.28 -8.22
C SER A 50 9.34 12.21 -7.18
N GLY A 51 8.71 11.64 -6.15
CA GLY A 51 8.03 12.41 -5.11
C GLY A 51 7.78 11.62 -3.82
N ALA A 52 7.84 12.34 -2.69
CA ALA A 52 7.43 11.82 -1.39
C ALA A 52 5.95 11.38 -1.41
N PRO A 53 5.57 10.34 -0.65
CA PRO A 53 6.33 9.67 0.41
C PRO A 53 7.14 8.44 -0.02
N LEU A 54 7.16 8.08 -1.31
CA LEU A 54 7.75 6.82 -1.77
C LEU A 54 9.26 6.98 -2.05
N LEU A 55 10.04 5.96 -1.72
CA LEU A 55 11.47 5.86 -2.05
C LEU A 55 11.67 5.33 -3.47
N ASN A 56 11.01 4.21 -3.77
CA ASN A 56 11.06 3.53 -5.05
C ASN A 56 9.64 3.18 -5.51
N TYR A 57 9.45 3.02 -6.82
CA TYR A 57 8.18 2.61 -7.42
C TYR A 57 8.40 1.47 -8.42
N GLY A 58 7.74 0.34 -8.19
CA GLY A 58 7.72 -0.82 -9.07
C GLY A 58 6.46 -0.84 -9.94
N ILE A 59 5.99 -2.03 -10.31
CA ILE A 59 4.78 -2.16 -11.13
C ILE A 59 3.54 -2.07 -10.24
N GLY A 60 3.06 -0.85 -9.98
CA GLY A 60 1.82 -0.60 -9.23
C GLY A 60 1.95 -0.70 -7.71
N VAL A 61 3.18 -0.82 -7.19
CA VAL A 61 3.52 -0.79 -5.76
C VAL A 61 4.67 0.17 -5.51
N GLY A 62 4.65 0.82 -4.35
CA GLY A 62 5.69 1.73 -3.90
C GLY A 62 6.38 1.21 -2.64
N GLU A 63 7.67 1.52 -2.53
CA GLU A 63 8.42 1.37 -1.29
C GLU A 63 8.23 2.64 -0.44
N ILE A 64 7.39 2.56 0.59
CA ILE A 64 7.01 3.69 1.45
C ILE A 64 8.18 4.08 2.37
N ALA A 65 8.94 3.07 2.80
CA ALA A 65 10.18 3.19 3.53
C ALA A 65 10.97 1.90 3.27
N LEU A 66 12.26 1.86 3.59
CA LEU A 66 13.10 0.68 3.31
C LEU A 66 12.43 -0.61 3.80
N GLY A 67 12.19 -1.54 2.87
CA GLY A 67 11.56 -2.85 3.11
C GLY A 67 10.05 -2.82 3.41
N LEU A 68 9.40 -1.67 3.33
CA LEU A 68 7.95 -1.49 3.51
C LEU A 68 7.29 -1.21 2.16
N TRP A 69 6.64 -2.24 1.60
CA TRP A 69 6.06 -2.21 0.27
C TRP A 69 4.54 -2.13 0.32
N GLY A 70 3.93 -1.29 -0.52
CA GLY A 70 2.50 -1.07 -0.46
C GLY A 70 2.01 -0.05 -1.46
N HIS A 71 0.81 0.47 -1.24
CA HIS A 71 0.30 1.60 -2.01
C HIS A 71 -0.81 2.36 -1.26
N GLY A 72 -0.74 3.69 -1.32
CA GLY A 72 -1.78 4.58 -0.82
C GLY A 72 -2.94 4.75 -1.81
N GLY A 73 -4.09 5.17 -1.32
CA GLY A 73 -5.25 5.52 -2.13
C GLY A 73 -5.84 6.84 -1.67
N HIS A 74 -6.27 7.65 -2.64
CA HIS A 74 -6.91 8.93 -2.36
C HIS A 74 -8.02 9.19 -3.37
N THR A 75 -9.24 9.36 -2.85
CA THR A 75 -10.41 9.71 -3.64
C THR A 75 -11.30 10.67 -2.85
N LEU A 76 -12.37 11.15 -3.50
CA LEU A 76 -13.28 12.07 -2.84
C LEU A 76 -13.93 11.40 -1.61
N GLY A 77 -13.68 11.98 -0.44
CA GLY A 77 -14.21 11.51 0.83
C GLY A 77 -13.42 10.38 1.50
N PHE A 78 -12.35 9.86 0.89
CA PHE A 78 -11.61 8.72 1.45
C PHE A 78 -10.11 8.78 1.17
N THR A 79 -9.33 8.40 2.17
CA THR A 79 -7.92 8.00 2.02
C THR A 79 -7.75 6.56 2.49
N SER A 80 -6.72 5.92 1.95
CA SER A 80 -6.29 4.60 2.36
C SER A 80 -4.79 4.48 2.29
N ASP A 81 -4.24 3.58 3.09
CA ASP A 81 -2.87 3.13 2.95
C ASP A 81 -2.78 1.65 3.32
N ALA A 82 -2.00 0.89 2.56
CA ALA A 82 -1.88 -0.54 2.75
C ALA A 82 -0.48 -1.01 2.37
N ALA A 83 0.19 -1.69 3.29
CA ALA A 83 1.59 -2.07 3.13
C ALA A 83 1.93 -3.37 3.86
N TYR A 84 3.06 -3.96 3.47
CA TYR A 84 3.60 -5.20 3.99
C TYR A 84 5.11 -5.09 4.22
N ILE A 85 5.59 -5.77 5.25
CA ILE A 85 7.01 -5.88 5.58
C ILE A 85 7.41 -7.34 5.40
N PRO A 86 8.08 -7.71 4.29
CA PRO A 86 8.49 -9.10 4.06
C PRO A 86 9.35 -9.70 5.17
N ALA A 87 10.23 -8.90 5.76
CA ALA A 87 11.14 -9.35 6.81
C ALA A 87 10.43 -9.80 8.10
N SER A 88 9.25 -9.22 8.42
CA SER A 88 8.50 -9.51 9.66
C SER A 88 7.16 -10.19 9.43
N GLY A 89 6.72 -10.32 8.17
CA GLY A 89 5.40 -10.89 7.85
C GLY A 89 4.22 -10.02 8.28
N ILE A 90 4.44 -8.72 8.52
CA ILE A 90 3.41 -7.81 9.01
C ILE A 90 2.78 -7.07 7.84
N SER A 91 1.46 -7.15 7.74
CA SER A 91 0.65 -6.23 6.93
C SER A 91 -0.01 -5.15 7.78
N VAL A 92 -0.13 -3.95 7.25
CA VAL A 92 -0.85 -2.84 7.86
C VAL A 92 -1.82 -2.27 6.83
N VAL A 93 -3.07 -2.03 7.24
CA VAL A 93 -4.10 -1.35 6.43
C VAL A 93 -4.73 -0.26 7.27
N THR A 94 -4.83 0.94 6.71
CA THR A 94 -5.47 2.10 7.35
C THR A 94 -6.44 2.80 6.41
N TRP A 95 -7.48 3.41 6.99
CA TRP A 95 -8.48 4.19 6.27
C TRP A 95 -8.93 5.42 7.04
N ALA A 96 -9.26 6.47 6.30
CA ALA A 96 -10.05 7.58 6.80
C ALA A 96 -11.19 7.91 5.82
N ASN A 97 -12.34 8.29 6.39
CA ASN A 97 -13.49 8.84 5.68
C ASN A 97 -13.34 10.36 5.44
N ALA A 98 -12.13 10.79 5.09
CA ALA A 98 -11.80 12.15 4.73
C ALA A 98 -10.73 12.14 3.64
N ALA A 99 -10.94 12.92 2.57
CA ALA A 99 -9.97 13.06 1.48
C ALA A 99 -8.66 13.72 1.94
N ASN A 100 -8.75 14.66 2.87
CA ASN A 100 -7.59 15.35 3.43
C ASN A 100 -7.30 14.78 4.82
N SER A 101 -6.57 13.66 4.86
CA SER A 101 -6.23 12.95 6.09
C SER A 101 -4.76 12.54 6.11
N LEU A 102 -4.17 12.47 7.32
CA LEU A 102 -2.83 11.92 7.53
C LEU A 102 -2.77 10.40 7.32
N ASP A 103 -3.92 9.76 7.17
CA ASP A 103 -4.04 8.34 6.90
C ASP A 103 -3.33 7.91 5.59
N ALA A 104 -3.15 8.82 4.62
CA ALA A 104 -2.32 8.58 3.44
C ALA A 104 -0.82 8.31 3.75
N LEU A 105 -0.40 8.52 5.00
CA LEU A 105 0.93 8.22 5.53
C LEU A 105 0.86 7.19 6.68
N GLY A 106 -0.30 6.56 6.87
CA GLY A 106 -0.63 5.78 8.06
C GLY A 106 0.30 4.59 8.26
N THR A 107 0.58 3.82 7.22
CA THR A 107 1.44 2.64 7.33
C THR A 107 2.86 3.04 7.72
N GLY A 108 3.41 4.10 7.11
CA GLY A 108 4.74 4.62 7.43
C GLY A 108 4.87 5.03 8.90
N TYR A 109 3.89 5.73 9.45
CA TYR A 109 3.90 6.13 10.87
C TYR A 109 3.74 4.95 11.83
N ILE A 110 2.85 3.99 11.52
CA ILE A 110 2.65 2.80 12.34
C ILE A 110 3.93 1.98 12.40
N VAL A 111 4.55 1.72 11.25
CA VAL A 111 5.76 0.91 11.19
C VAL A 111 6.92 1.62 11.89
N GLN A 112 7.05 2.95 11.72
CA GLN A 112 8.04 3.73 12.47
C GLN A 112 7.82 3.63 14.00
N ALA A 113 6.57 3.61 14.46
CA ALA A 113 6.28 3.45 15.88
C ALA A 113 6.64 2.05 16.39
N LEU A 114 6.36 1.00 15.61
CA LEU A 114 6.72 -0.38 15.94
C LEU A 114 8.25 -0.56 16.04
N GLU A 115 9.01 0.05 15.13
CA GLU A 115 10.48 0.06 15.19
C GLU A 115 11.00 0.75 16.44
N LYS A 116 10.49 1.96 16.74
CA LYS A 116 10.88 2.72 17.94
C LYS A 116 10.56 1.98 19.23
N ALA A 117 9.50 1.16 19.23
CA ALA A 117 9.13 0.31 20.35
C ALA A 117 9.94 -0.99 20.43
N GLY A 118 10.82 -1.28 19.46
CA GLY A 118 11.61 -2.52 19.39
C GLY A 118 10.77 -3.77 19.09
N LEU A 119 9.57 -3.59 18.52
CA LEU A 119 8.66 -4.69 18.18
C LEU A 119 8.97 -5.32 16.82
N ILE A 120 9.69 -4.59 15.96
CA ILE A 120 10.21 -5.07 14.68
C ILE A 120 11.62 -4.54 14.45
N ALA A 121 12.42 -5.32 13.73
CA ALA A 121 13.68 -4.89 13.14
C ALA A 121 13.54 -4.90 11.62
N ARG A 122 14.16 -3.94 10.94
CA ARG A 122 14.28 -3.90 9.49
C ARG A 122 15.72 -4.19 9.07
#